data_AF-A0A3M3AY53-F1
#
_entry.id   AF-A0A3M3AY53-F1
#
_cell.length_a   1.000
_cell.length_b   1.000
_cell.length_c   1.000
_cell.angle_alpha   90.00
_cell.angle_beta   90.00
_cell.angle_gamma   90.00
#
_symmetry.space_group_name_H-M   'P 1'
#
loop_
_entity.id
_entity.type
_entity.pdbx_description
1 polymer ?
#
loop_
_entity_poly.entity_id
_entity_poly.type
_entity_poly.pdbx_seq_one_letter_code
_entity_poly.pdbx_strand_id
1 'polypeptide(L)'
;PAIAAASILAKVSRDREMAALELIYPGYGIAGHKGYPTPVHLEALARLGPTPIHRRSFGPVRTAHEARAAIMLGGSIPLPVGLLQD
;
A
#
# COMPACT_ATOMS: atom_id res chain seq x y z
N PRO A 1 -18.36 7.30 26.55
CA PRO A 1 -17.01 6.85 26.99
C PRO A 1 -16.51 5.59 26.27
N ALA A 2 -17.33 4.54 26.16
CA ALA A 2 -16.92 3.26 25.56
C ALA A 2 -16.44 3.36 24.10
N ILE A 3 -17.11 4.15 23.25
CA ILE A 3 -16.70 4.36 21.85
C ILE A 3 -15.31 5.00 21.75
N ALA A 4 -15.00 5.97 22.62
CA ALA A 4 -13.69 6.61 22.65
C ALA A 4 -12.58 5.65 23.12
N ALA A 5 -12.86 4.81 24.12
CA ALA A 5 -11.92 3.78 24.55
C ALA A 5 -11.66 2.76 23.42
N ALA A 6 -12.70 2.34 22.70
CA ALA A 6 -12.58 1.42 21.58
C ALA A 6 -11.74 1.99 20.43
N SER A 7 -11.92 3.28 20.08
CA SER A 7 -11.13 3.91 19.01
C SER A 7 -9.64 4.00 19.35
N ILE A 8 -9.30 4.30 20.62
CA ILE A 8 -7.92 4.29 21.11
C ILE A 8 -7.31 2.90 20.97
N LEU A 9 -8.00 1.86 21.44
CA LEU A 9 -7.52 0.48 21.36
C LEU A 9 -7.31 0.04 19.92
N ALA A 10 -8.24 0.35 19.02
CA ALA A 10 -8.14 0.03 17.61
C ALA A 10 -6.93 0.71 16.96
N LYS A 11 -6.73 2.01 17.21
CA LYS A 11 -5.61 2.77 16.66
C LYS A 11 -4.26 2.25 17.15
N VAL A 12 -4.09 2.07 18.45
CA VAL A 12 -2.83 1.60 19.04
C VAL A 12 -2.49 0.20 18.54
N SER A 13 -3.48 -0.69 18.45
CA SER A 13 -3.28 -2.04 17.92
C SER A 13 -2.87 -2.02 16.45
N ARG A 14 -3.55 -1.21 15.63
CA ARG A 14 -3.22 -1.05 14.21
C ARG A 14 -1.81 -0.49 14.01
N ASP A 15 -1.40 0.49 14.80
CA ASP A 15 -0.07 1.10 14.66
C ASP A 15 1.06 0.13 14.99
N ARG A 16 0.86 -0.76 15.97
CA ARG A 16 1.80 -1.83 16.31
C ARG A 16 1.89 -2.88 15.20
N GLU A 17 0.75 -3.27 14.64
CA GLU A 17 0.71 -4.19 13.49
C GLU A 17 1.50 -3.61 12.30
N MET A 18 1.33 -2.32 11.99
CA MET A 18 2.06 -1.69 10.88
C MET A 18 3.57 -1.64 11.12
N ALA A 19 4.00 -1.47 12.37
CA ALA A 19 5.41 -1.56 12.73
C ALA A 19 5.96 -2.98 12.54
N ALA A 20 5.20 -4.01 12.91
CA ALA A 20 5.59 -5.40 12.67
C ALA A 20 5.63 -5.76 11.17
N LEU A 21 4.68 -5.25 10.39
CA LEU A 21 4.64 -5.49 8.95
C LEU A 21 5.81 -4.85 8.20
N GLU A 22 6.37 -3.74 8.68
CA GLU A 22 7.59 -3.16 8.08
C GLU A 22 8.77 -4.14 8.16
N LEU A 23 8.87 -4.92 9.24
CA LEU A 23 9.93 -5.92 9.38
C LEU A 23 9.76 -7.08 8.39
N ILE A 24 8.52 -7.40 8.01
CA ILE A 24 8.18 -8.46 7.06
C ILE A 24 8.30 -7.95 5.61
N TYR A 25 7.93 -6.70 5.37
CA TYR A 25 7.92 -6.05 4.06
C TYR A 25 8.76 -4.77 4.11
N PRO A 26 10.09 -4.88 4.19
CA PRO A 26 10.97 -3.72 4.35
C PRO A 26 10.98 -2.83 3.11
N GLY A 27 11.14 -1.53 3.33
CA GLY A 27 11.35 -0.55 2.26
C GLY A 27 10.07 0.01 1.64
N TYR A 28 8.90 -0.30 2.21
CA TYR A 28 7.64 0.36 1.91
C TYR A 28 7.39 1.57 2.80
N GLY A 29 7.94 1.61 4.02
CA GLY A 29 7.68 2.68 4.99
C GLY A 29 6.35 2.56 5.72
N ILE A 30 5.74 1.37 5.73
CA ILE A 30 4.42 1.06 6.29
C ILE A 30 4.35 1.40 7.77
N ALA A 31 5.44 1.26 8.51
CA ALA A 31 5.51 1.70 9.90
C ALA A 31 5.26 3.21 10.06
N GLY A 32 5.60 4.04 9.07
CA GLY A 32 5.40 5.49 9.10
C GLY A 32 3.98 5.88 8.67
N HIS A 33 3.61 5.54 7.43
CA HIS A 33 2.33 5.97 6.83
C HIS A 33 1.16 5.03 7.10
N LYS A 34 1.35 3.92 7.83
CA LYS A 34 0.31 2.99 8.28
C LYS A 34 -0.56 2.38 7.17
N GLY A 35 -0.03 2.34 5.95
CA GLY A 35 -0.72 1.85 4.75
C GLY A 35 -1.60 2.88 4.04
N TYR A 36 -1.58 4.16 4.46
CA TYR A 36 -2.16 5.25 3.67
C TYR A 36 -1.33 5.51 2.41
N PRO A 37 -1.96 5.90 1.27
CA PRO A 37 -1.31 6.06 -0.02
C PRO A 37 -0.51 7.38 -0.10
N THR A 38 0.48 7.53 0.76
CA THR A 38 1.44 8.64 0.71
C THR A 38 2.35 8.50 -0.51
N PRO A 39 3.01 9.58 -0.98
CA PRO A 39 3.96 9.51 -2.08
C PRO A 39 5.02 8.42 -1.87
N VAL A 40 5.58 8.32 -0.66
CA VAL A 40 6.54 7.26 -0.28
C VAL A 40 5.96 5.86 -0.49
N HIS A 41 4.70 5.63 -0.11
CA HIS A 41 4.04 4.34 -0.29
C HIS A 41 3.81 4.05 -1.77
N LEU A 42 3.34 5.02 -2.54
CA LEU A 42 3.07 4.86 -3.97
C LEU A 42 4.36 4.59 -4.76
N GLU A 43 5.45 5.29 -4.44
CA GLU A 43 6.78 5.05 -5.01
C GLU A 43 7.29 3.65 -4.67
N ALA A 44 7.17 3.22 -3.41
CA ALA A 44 7.55 1.87 -3.01
C ALA A 44 6.69 0.81 -3.70
N LEU A 45 5.38 1.05 -3.84
CA LEU A 45 4.45 0.15 -4.53
C LEU A 45 4.79 0.01 -6.02
N ALA A 46 5.21 1.09 -6.68
CA ALA A 46 5.67 1.04 -8.07
C ALA A 46 7.01 0.30 -8.21
N ARG A 47 7.95 0.53 -7.28
CA ARG A 47 9.30 -0.04 -7.32
C ARG A 47 9.36 -1.52 -6.89
N LEU A 48 8.64 -1.88 -5.84
CA LEU A 48 8.69 -3.21 -5.22
C LEU A 48 7.50 -4.09 -5.61
N GLY A 49 6.43 -3.48 -6.13
CA GLY A 49 5.15 -4.11 -6.43
C GLY A 49 4.24 -4.24 -5.21
N PRO A 50 3.03 -4.79 -5.38
CA PRO A 50 2.10 -5.05 -4.28
C PRO A 50 2.49 -6.31 -3.49
N THR A 51 2.28 -6.26 -2.17
CA THR A 51 2.42 -7.41 -1.25
C THR A 51 1.04 -7.99 -0.87
N PRO A 52 0.96 -9.19 -0.25
CA PRO A 52 -0.32 -9.79 0.14
C PRO A 52 -1.17 -8.95 1.11
N ILE A 53 -0.56 -8.07 1.89
CA ILE A 53 -1.28 -7.18 2.84
C ILE A 53 -1.94 -5.98 2.14
N HIS A 54 -1.62 -5.72 0.87
CA HIS A 54 -2.24 -4.64 0.11
C HIS A 54 -3.66 -5.03 -0.31
N ARG A 55 -4.58 -4.08 -0.18
CA ARG A 55 -5.97 -4.25 -0.61
C ARG A 55 -6.05 -4.19 -2.13
N ARG A 56 -6.17 -5.35 -2.77
CA ARG A 56 -6.18 -5.50 -4.24
C ARG A 56 -7.22 -4.65 -4.97
N SER A 57 -8.34 -4.33 -4.31
CA SER A 57 -9.40 -3.51 -4.89
C SER A 57 -9.08 -2.01 -4.96
N PHE A 58 -7.99 -1.56 -4.33
CA PHE A 58 -7.63 -0.14 -4.33
C PHE A 58 -6.92 0.21 -5.64
N GLY A 59 -7.28 1.34 -6.26
CA GLY A 59 -6.81 1.75 -7.59
C GLY A 59 -5.29 1.57 -7.78
N PRO A 60 -4.43 2.22 -6.97
CA PRO A 60 -2.98 2.11 -7.11
C PRO A 60 -2.44 0.67 -6.98
N VAL A 61 -3.05 -0.14 -6.11
CA VAL A 61 -2.64 -1.54 -5.88
C VAL A 61 -3.03 -2.42 -7.07
N ARG A 62 -4.23 -2.22 -7.62
CA ARG A 62 -4.70 -2.92 -8.81
C ARG A 62 -3.80 -2.63 -10.00
N THR A 63 -3.51 -1.36 -10.26
CA THR A 63 -2.58 -0.94 -11.33
C THR A 63 -1.21 -1.57 -11.15
N ALA A 64 -0.68 -1.64 -9.93
CA ALA A 64 0.61 -2.28 -9.67
C ALA A 64 0.59 -3.80 -9.93
N HIS A 65 -0.52 -4.48 -9.64
CA HIS A 65 -0.71 -5.90 -10.01
C HIS A 65 -0.77 -6.10 -11.53
N GLU A 66 -1.54 -5.26 -12.23
CA GLU A 66 -1.70 -5.31 -13.69
C GLU A 66 -0.38 -5.04 -14.40
N ALA A 67 0.39 -4.05 -13.94
CA ALA A 67 1.73 -3.75 -14.47
C ALA A 67 2.67 -4.95 -14.32
N ARG A 68 2.66 -5.63 -13.17
CA ARG A 68 3.46 -6.86 -12.97
C ARG A 68 2.99 -8.01 -13.86
N ALA A 69 1.68 -8.19 -14.02
CA ALA A 69 1.14 -9.21 -14.90
C ALA A 69 1.56 -8.97 -16.36
N ALA A 70 1.51 -7.73 -16.83
CA ALA A 70 1.96 -7.35 -18.18
C ALA A 70 3.45 -7.68 -18.40
N ILE A 71 4.32 -7.35 -17.44
CA ILE A 71 5.75 -7.67 -17.49
C ILE A 71 5.98 -9.19 -17.57
N MET A 72 5.28 -9.98 -16.75
CA MET A 72 5.41 -11.45 -16.73
C MET A 72 4.91 -12.12 -18.01
N LEU A 73 3.94 -11.50 -18.70
CA LEU A 73 3.35 -12.00 -19.94
C LEU A 73 4.03 -11.44 -21.20
N GLY A 74 5.13 -10.68 -21.06
CA GLY A 74 5.86 -10.10 -22.19
C GLY A 74 5.12 -8.99 -22.94
N GLY A 75 4.10 -8.39 -22.32
CA GLY A 75 3.32 -7.28 -22.88
C GLY A 75 3.99 -5.91 -22.68
N SER A 76 3.65 -4.95 -23.53
CA SER A 76 4.01 -3.54 -23.31
C SER A 76 3.31 -2.98 -22.07
N ILE A 77 4.03 -2.22 -21.25
CA ILE A 77 3.51 -1.60 -20.03
C ILE A 77 2.38 -0.63 -20.42
N PRO A 78 1.15 -0.76 -19.89
CA PRO A 78 0.17 0.30 -20.03
C PRO A 78 0.66 1.52 -19.24
N LEU A 79 0.86 2.64 -19.93
CA LEU A 79 1.16 3.91 -19.28
C LEU A 79 0.09 4.18 -18.21
N PRO A 80 0.46 4.63 -17.00
CA PRO A 80 -0.50 4.90 -15.95
C PRO A 80 -1.47 5.98 -16.44
N VAL A 81 -2.75 5.62 -16.57
CA VAL A 81 -3.85 6.58 -16.70
C VAL A 81 -3.95 7.30 -15.36
N GLY A 82 -3.61 8.60 -15.36
CA GLY A 82 -3.99 9.55 -14.31
C GLY A 82 -3.01 9.73 -13.15
N LEU A 83 -1.95 10.51 -13.36
CA LEU A 83 -1.26 11.29 -12.32
C LEU A 83 -1.47 12.82 -12.51
N LEU A 84 -2.61 13.20 -13.08
CA LEU A 84 -3.15 14.56 -12.98
C LEU A 84 -4.35 14.49 -12.03
N GLN A 85 -4.08 14.73 -10.75
CA GLN A 85 -5.11 15.23 -9.84
C GLN A 85 -4.99 16.76 -9.89
N ASP A 86 -6.10 17.43 -10.22
CA ASP A 86 -6.29 18.86 -10.02
C ASP A 86 -6.04 19.28 -8.56
#